data_AF-A0A5D0Q211-F1
#
_entry.id   AF-A0A5D0Q211-F1
#
_cell.length_a   1.000
_cell.length_b   1.000
_cell.length_c   1.000
_cell.angle_alpha   90.00
_cell.angle_beta   90.00
_cell.angle_gamma   90.00
#
_symmetry.space_group_name_H-M   'P 1'
#
loop_
_entity.id
_entity.type
_entity.pdbx_description
1 polymer ?
#
loop_
_entity_poly.entity_id
_entity_poly.type
_entity_poly.pdbx_seq_one_letter_code
_entity_poly.pdbx_strand_id
1 'polypeptide(L)'
;MTAIARQLAEAHQEQDPRNLRYIVSTRQAALAATTPSRPVGDASVYVIQMEGSFERRLRHREEPLRGRFMMILVDAETGQVTDWSISAQPFDLSELGQALPL
;
A
#
# COMPACT_ATOMS: atom_id res chain seq x y z
N MET A 1 8.01 10.52 -0.12
CA MET A 1 7.11 9.37 -0.37
C MET A 1 7.73 8.35 -1.33
N THR A 2 8.34 8.78 -2.43
CA THR A 2 8.99 7.88 -3.42
C THR A 2 10.08 6.98 -2.83
N ALA A 3 10.88 7.47 -1.89
CA ALA A 3 11.89 6.65 -1.19
C ALA A 3 11.26 5.54 -0.32
N ILE A 4 10.19 5.84 0.43
CA ILE A 4 9.46 4.86 1.26
C ILE A 4 8.84 3.77 0.37
N ALA A 5 8.21 4.18 -0.73
CA ALA A 5 7.61 3.25 -1.68
C ALA A 5 8.65 2.28 -2.28
N ARG A 6 9.82 2.80 -2.71
CA ARG A 6 10.91 1.96 -3.25
C ARG A 6 11.50 1.03 -2.20
N GLN A 7 11.76 1.53 -1.00
CA GLN A 7 12.29 0.71 0.10
C GLN A 7 11.36 -0.45 0.46
N LEU A 8 10.04 -0.21 0.47
CA LEU A 8 9.05 -1.25 0.70
C LEU A 8 8.94 -2.23 -0.47
N ALA A 9 9.04 -1.76 -1.71
CA ALA A 9 9.09 -2.64 -2.88
C ALA A 9 10.30 -3.59 -2.82
N GLU A 10 11.50 -3.07 -2.52
CA GLU A 10 12.73 -3.85 -2.39
C GLU A 10 12.63 -4.89 -1.27
N ALA A 11 12.04 -4.52 -0.12
CA ALA A 11 11.76 -5.45 0.96
C ALA A 11 10.84 -6.61 0.55
N HIS A 12 10.05 -6.42 -0.51
CA HIS A 12 9.13 -7.39 -1.10
C HIS A 12 9.60 -7.91 -2.47
N GLN A 13 10.92 -7.95 -2.68
CA GLN A 13 11.59 -8.52 -3.86
C GLN A 13 11.28 -7.83 -5.20
N GLU A 14 10.72 -6.61 -5.18
CA GLU A 14 10.51 -5.79 -6.37
C GLU A 14 11.56 -4.67 -6.45
N GLN A 15 12.27 -4.59 -7.57
CA GLN A 15 13.36 -3.62 -7.80
C GLN A 15 12.96 -2.47 -8.72
N ASP A 16 11.97 -2.69 -9.59
CA ASP A 16 11.45 -1.73 -10.58
C ASP A 16 9.92 -1.64 -10.48
N PRO A 17 9.36 -1.14 -9.36
CA PRO A 17 7.93 -0.91 -9.27
C PRO A 17 7.51 0.17 -10.28
N ARG A 18 6.35 -0.02 -10.89
CA ARG A 18 5.77 0.84 -11.92
C ARG A 18 4.44 1.43 -11.46
N ASN A 19 3.94 2.38 -12.23
CA ASN A 19 2.63 3.00 -12.00
C ASN A 19 2.44 3.50 -10.57
N LEU A 20 3.49 4.06 -9.96
CA LEU A 20 3.42 4.59 -8.60
C LEU A 20 2.47 5.78 -8.56
N ARG A 21 1.44 5.66 -7.74
CA ARG A 21 0.44 6.71 -7.52
C ARG A 21 0.19 6.85 -6.04
N TYR A 22 -0.16 8.04 -5.60
CA TYR A 22 -0.69 8.26 -4.27
C TYR A 22 -2.01 9.00 -4.27
N ILE A 23 -2.77 8.79 -3.21
CA ILE A 23 -4.00 9.49 -2.90
C ILE A 23 -3.89 10.00 -1.47
N VAL A 24 -4.27 11.26 -1.26
CA VAL A 24 -4.47 11.81 0.08
C VAL A 24 -5.86 11.40 0.52
N SER A 25 -5.96 10.69 1.64
CA SER A 25 -7.23 10.20 2.17
C SER A 25 -7.21 10.18 3.70
N THR A 26 -8.23 9.57 4.29
CA THR A 26 -8.27 9.31 5.74
C THR A 26 -8.04 7.83 6.02
N ARG A 27 -7.53 7.51 7.21
CA ARG A 27 -7.25 6.13 7.63
C ARG A 27 -8.52 5.27 7.57
N GLN A 28 -9.68 5.82 7.94
CA GLN A 28 -10.93 5.09 7.92
C GLN A 28 -11.38 4.77 6.48
N ALA A 29 -11.30 5.74 5.57
CA ALA A 29 -11.65 5.52 4.17
C ALA A 29 -10.69 4.52 3.50
N ALA A 30 -9.39 4.71 3.69
CA ALA A 30 -8.36 3.84 3.13
C ALA A 30 -8.53 2.38 3.60
N LEU A 31 -8.72 2.17 4.91
CA LEU A 31 -8.94 0.83 5.44
C LEU A 31 -10.26 0.24 4.95
N ALA A 32 -11.36 1.01 4.92
CA ALA A 32 -12.63 0.51 4.40
C ALA A 32 -12.54 -0.01 2.95
N ALA A 33 -11.66 0.57 2.12
CA ALA A 33 -11.42 0.14 0.75
C ALA A 33 -10.48 -1.08 0.65
N THR A 34 -9.62 -1.34 1.65
CA THR A 34 -8.53 -2.31 1.53
C THR A 34 -8.59 -3.48 2.50
N THR A 35 -9.24 -3.32 3.65
CA THR A 35 -9.30 -4.29 4.75
C THR A 35 -10.64 -4.17 5.50
N PRO A 36 -11.31 -5.27 5.89
CA PRO A 36 -12.54 -5.19 6.71
C PRO A 36 -12.32 -4.76 8.17
N SER A 37 -11.19 -4.13 8.51
CA SER A 37 -10.88 -3.68 9.87
C SER A 37 -11.52 -2.31 10.14
N ARG A 38 -12.03 -2.12 11.35
CA ARG A 38 -12.50 -0.81 11.83
C ARG A 38 -11.37 -0.16 12.63
N PRO A 39 -10.69 0.87 12.10
CA PRO A 39 -9.64 1.55 12.85
C PRO A 39 -10.18 2.35 14.01
N VAL A 40 -9.32 2.59 15.01
CA VAL A 40 -9.53 3.61 16.04
C VAL A 40 -8.88 4.90 15.53
N GLY A 41 -9.69 5.87 15.12
CA GLY A 41 -9.27 7.19 14.68
C GLY A 41 -9.17 7.37 13.16
N ASP A 42 -9.31 8.61 12.71
CA ASP A 42 -9.44 9.00 11.30
C ASP A 42 -8.34 9.97 10.86
N ALA A 43 -7.08 9.63 11.16
CA ALA A 43 -5.94 10.47 10.79
C ALA A 43 -5.80 10.56 9.26
N SER A 44 -5.21 11.66 8.78
CA SER A 44 -4.83 11.81 7.37
C SER A 44 -3.74 10.80 7.00
N VAL A 45 -3.89 10.16 5.84
CA VAL A 45 -2.94 9.17 5.33
C VAL A 45 -2.65 9.42 3.85
N TYR A 46 -1.44 9.06 3.44
CA TYR A 46 -1.11 8.84 2.04
C TYR A 46 -1.32 7.36 1.71
N VAL A 47 -2.19 7.08 0.75
CA VAL A 47 -2.39 5.74 0.19
C VAL A 47 -1.56 5.66 -1.06
N ILE A 48 -0.53 4.81 -1.07
CA ILE A 48 0.36 4.61 -2.21
C ILE A 48 0.00 3.27 -2.85
N GLN A 49 -0.23 3.27 -4.16
CA GLN A 49 -0.34 2.04 -4.95
C GLN A 49 0.80 1.97 -5.97
N MET A 50 1.33 0.78 -6.13
CA MET A 50 2.35 0.47 -7.13
C MET A 50 2.09 -0.89 -7.76
N GLU A 51 2.60 -1.06 -8.97
CA GLU A 51 2.51 -2.28 -9.75
C GLU A 51 3.91 -2.90 -9.90
N GLY A 52 4.00 -4.22 -9.81
CA GLY A 52 5.26 -4.95 -9.87
C GLY A 52 5.02 -6.45 -9.74
N SER A 53 6.03 -7.17 -9.28
CA SER A 53 6.04 -8.58 -8.91
C SER A 53 6.47 -8.67 -7.46
N PHE A 54 5.52 -8.45 -6.55
CA PHE A 54 5.78 -8.45 -5.11
C PHE A 54 5.72 -9.88 -4.57
N GLU A 55 6.72 -10.26 -3.79
CA GLU A 55 6.76 -11.51 -3.04
C GLU A 55 7.08 -11.24 -1.57
N ARG A 56 6.27 -11.83 -0.69
CA ARG A 56 6.56 -11.91 0.73
C ARG A 56 6.74 -13.37 1.12
N ARG A 57 7.91 -13.67 1.70
CA ARG A 57 8.13 -14.95 2.37
C ARG A 57 7.40 -14.95 3.71
N LEU A 58 6.48 -15.89 3.87
CA LEU A 58 5.80 -16.17 5.12
C LEU A 58 6.66 -17.11 5.99
N ARG A 59 6.17 -17.53 7.17
CA ARG A 59 6.97 -18.37 8.08
C ARG A 59 7.34 -19.69 7.39
N HIS A 60 8.36 -20.37 7.90
CA HIS A 60 8.84 -21.62 7.31
C HIS A 60 7.68 -22.61 7.08
N ARG A 61 7.53 -23.06 5.82
CA ARG A 61 6.49 -23.96 5.27
C ARG A 61 5.19 -23.33 4.78
N GLU A 62 5.03 -22.01 4.85
CA GLU A 62 3.90 -21.32 4.20
C GLU A 62 4.26 -20.95 2.75
N GLU A 63 3.29 -21.03 1.84
CA GLU A 63 3.49 -20.55 0.47
C GLU A 63 3.78 -19.04 0.49
N PRO A 64 4.73 -18.54 -0.32
CA PRO A 64 4.98 -17.12 -0.42
C PRO A 64 3.71 -16.38 -0.87
N LEU A 65 3.40 -15.27 -0.21
CA LEU A 65 2.37 -14.36 -0.69
C LEU A 65 2.94 -13.64 -1.91
N ARG A 66 2.23 -13.74 -3.04
CA ARG A 66 2.61 -13.11 -4.31
C ARG A 66 1.49 -12.20 -4.79
N GLY A 67 1.85 -11.08 -5.40
CA GLY A 67 0.89 -10.19 -6.02
C GLY A 67 1.52 -9.23 -6.99
N ARG A 68 0.68 -8.67 -7.86
CA ARG A 68 1.09 -7.70 -8.87
C ARG A 68 0.98 -6.27 -8.38
N PHE A 69 0.19 -6.05 -7.33
CA PHE A 69 -0.06 -4.72 -6.78
C PHE A 69 0.30 -4.72 -5.31
N MET A 70 1.01 -3.68 -4.89
CA MET A 70 1.26 -3.38 -3.49
C MET A 70 0.63 -2.03 -3.16
N MET A 71 -0.02 -2.00 -2.00
CA MET A 71 -0.63 -0.80 -1.45
C MET A 71 -0.02 -0.53 -0.08
N ILE A 72 0.26 0.74 0.22
CA ILE A 72 0.90 1.19 1.47
C ILE A 72 0.08 2.35 2.04
N LEU A 73 -0.22 2.29 3.34
CA LEU A 73 -0.76 3.41 4.11
C LEU A 73 0.37 4.06 4.90
N VAL A 74 0.58 5.35 4.67
CA VAL A 74 1.54 6.17 5.41
C VAL A 74 0.78 7.24 6.18
N ASP A 75 0.99 7.32 7.49
CA ASP A 75 0.46 8.39 8.33
C ASP A 75 1.03 9.74 7.87
N ALA A 76 0.16 10.70 7.58
CA ALA A 76 0.57 11.96 6.95
C ALA A 76 1.29 12.91 7.93
N GLU A 77 1.07 12.76 9.23
CA GLU A 77 1.68 13.59 10.27
C GLU A 77 3.09 13.09 10.60
N THR A 78 3.25 11.79 10.78
CA THR A 78 4.49 11.16 11.25
C THR A 78 5.36 10.61 10.12
N GLY A 79 4.80 10.41 8.93
CA GLY A 79 5.48 9.75 7.81
C GLY A 79 5.70 8.24 8.03
N GLN A 80 5.11 7.66 9.07
CA GLN A 80 5.26 6.24 9.39
C GLN A 80 4.33 5.39 8.54
N VAL A 81 4.83 4.23 8.09
CA VAL A 81 4.01 3.21 7.43
C VAL A 81 3.15 2.54 8.49
N THR A 82 1.84 2.68 8.36
CA THR A 82 0.88 2.11 9.33
C THR A 82 0.31 0.78 8.87
N ASP A 83 0.26 0.55 7.57
CA ASP A 83 -0.23 -0.71 6.99
C ASP A 83 0.27 -0.89 5.54
N TRP A 84 0.21 -2.12 5.04
CA TRP A 84 0.48 -2.44 3.65
C TRP A 84 -0.18 -3.77 3.24
N SER A 85 -0.48 -3.92 1.96
CA SER A 85 -1.11 -5.13 1.42
C SER A 85 -0.58 -5.46 0.04
N ILE A 86 -0.62 -6.76 -0.32
CA ILE A 86 -0.23 -7.30 -1.62
C ILE A 86 -1.45 -8.01 -2.22
N SER A 87 -1.75 -7.73 -3.49
CA SER A 87 -2.88 -8.31 -4.20
C SER A 87 -2.50 -8.69 -5.63
N ALA A 88 -3.18 -9.71 -6.17
CA ALA A 88 -3.11 -10.04 -7.59
C ALA A 88 -3.87 -9.04 -8.49
N GLN A 89 -4.86 -8.34 -7.91
CA GLN A 89 -5.72 -7.36 -8.57
C GLN A 89 -5.41 -5.95 -8.06
N PRO A 90 -5.59 -4.90 -8.90
CA PRO A 90 -5.44 -3.53 -8.43
C PRO A 90 -6.47 -3.23 -7.34
N PHE A 91 -6.09 -2.40 -6.38
CA PHE A 91 -7.04 -1.92 -5.37
C PHE A 91 -7.94 -0.87 -6.02
N ASP A 92 -9.24 -0.95 -5.76
CA ASP A 92 -10.16 0.11 -6.16
C ASP A 92 -10.04 1.26 -5.16
N LEU A 93 -9.42 2.34 -5.62
CA LEU A 93 -9.16 3.53 -4.81
C LEU A 93 -9.95 4.74 -5.32
N SER A 94 -10.91 4.53 -6.22
CA SER A 94 -11.67 5.60 -6.88
C SER A 94 -12.44 6.47 -5.89
N GLU A 95 -12.96 5.86 -4.82
CA GLU A 95 -13.70 6.54 -3.75
C GLU A 95 -12.81 7.23 -2.72
N LEU A 96 -11.49 7.02 -2.75
CA LEU A 96 -10.56 7.60 -1.77
C LEU A 96 -10.11 9.01 -2.09
N GLY A 97 -10.30 9.45 -3.34
CA GLY A 97 -9.89 10.76 -3.83
C GLY A 97 -9.12 10.69 -5.15
N GLN A 98 -8.45 11.79 -5.49
CA GLN A 98 -7.71 11.90 -6.74
C GLN A 98 -6.34 11.22 -6.64
N ALA A 99 -6.08 10.28 -7.56
CA ALA A 99 -4.76 9.68 -7.71
C ALA A 99 -3.80 10.64 -8.41
N LEU A 100 -2.66 10.90 -7.76
CA LEU A 100 -1.56 11.71 -8.26
C LEU A 100 -0.35 10.81 -8.53
N PRO A 101 0.44 11.09 -9.58
CA PRO A 101 1.70 10.39 -9.80
C PRO A 101 2.67 10.69 -8.65
N LEU A 102 3.44 9.67 -8.25
CA LEU A 102 4.40 9.73 -7.14
C LEU A 102 5.83 10.03 -7.59
#